data_AF-A0A7Y7TT10-F1
#
_entry.id   AF-A0A7Y7TT10-F1
#
_cell.length_a   1.000
_cell.length_b   1.000
_cell.length_c   1.000
_cell.angle_alpha   90.00
_cell.angle_beta   90.00
_cell.angle_gamma   90.00
#
_symmetry.space_group_name_H-M   'P 1'
#
loop_
_entity.id
_entity.type
_entity.pdbx_description
1 polymer ?
#
loop_
_entity_poly.entity_id
_entity_poly.type
_entity_poly.pdbx_seq_one_letter_code
_entity_poly.pdbx_strand_id
1 'polypeptide(L)'
;MEYLREGISLNDINPKEMDVEQLIIYLGMLDNFVQNKCTGNTQALAEKLGISESAVCELLQIIGTFGYPLKFNYELDSYEYVKPCKLRRLKFEEILIKNSSQYLN
;
A
#
# COMPACT_ATOMS: atom_id res chain seq x y z
N MET A 1 -22.52 -6.86 -16.76
CA MET A 1 -21.53 -5.78 -16.58
C MET A 1 -20.17 -6.45 -16.60
N GLU A 2 -19.59 -6.45 -17.79
CA GLU A 2 -18.38 -7.14 -18.17
C GLU A 2 -17.20 -6.23 -17.83
N TYR A 3 -16.30 -6.66 -16.94
CA TYR A 3 -15.01 -6.00 -16.74
C TYR A 3 -13.90 -6.95 -17.17
N LEU A 4 -13.72 -7.07 -18.48
CA LEU A 4 -12.49 -7.55 -19.08
C LEU A 4 -11.71 -6.33 -19.58
N ARG A 5 -10.72 -5.89 -18.81
CA ARG A 5 -9.54 -5.21 -19.36
C ARG A 5 -8.32 -6.00 -18.94
N GLU A 6 -7.85 -6.81 -19.90
CA GLU A 6 -6.45 -7.15 -20.09
C GLU A 6 -5.69 -7.67 -18.86
N GLY A 7 -5.84 -8.97 -18.59
CA GLY A 7 -4.69 -9.87 -18.63
C GLY A 7 -3.48 -9.62 -17.73
N ILE A 8 -3.62 -8.93 -16.59
CA ILE A 8 -2.68 -9.12 -15.48
C ILE A 8 -3.25 -10.27 -14.65
N SER A 9 -2.58 -11.40 -14.73
CA SER A 9 -2.87 -12.54 -13.86
C SER A 9 -2.86 -12.05 -12.41
N LEU A 10 -3.87 -12.41 -11.61
CA LEU A 10 -3.98 -12.16 -10.15
C LEU A 10 -2.85 -12.83 -9.33
N ASN A 11 -1.76 -13.24 -9.98
CA ASN A 11 -0.74 -14.10 -9.44
C ASN A 11 0.33 -13.28 -8.73
N ASP A 12 0.37 -13.43 -7.40
CA ASP A 12 1.60 -13.39 -6.58
C ASP A 12 2.49 -12.15 -6.70
N ILE A 13 1.92 -10.95 -6.81
CA ILE A 13 2.71 -9.73 -6.58
C ILE A 13 3.03 -9.67 -5.08
N ASN A 14 4.26 -10.05 -4.72
CA ASN A 14 4.81 -9.96 -3.38
C ASN A 14 5.50 -8.60 -3.19
N PRO A 15 5.03 -7.73 -2.27
CA PRO A 15 5.62 -6.41 -2.03
C PRO A 15 7.11 -6.39 -1.68
N LYS A 16 7.65 -7.51 -1.21
CA LYS A 16 9.10 -7.67 -0.93
C LYS A 16 9.92 -7.98 -2.18
N GLU A 17 9.29 -8.47 -3.24
CA GLU A 17 9.92 -8.81 -4.52
C GLU A 17 9.65 -7.72 -5.58
N MET A 18 8.83 -6.73 -5.25
CA MET A 18 8.56 -5.58 -6.12
C MET A 18 9.79 -4.68 -6.25
N ASP A 19 10.01 -4.18 -7.46
CA ASP A 19 10.99 -3.12 -7.67
C ASP A 19 10.57 -1.84 -6.91
N VAL A 20 11.56 -1.02 -6.54
CA VAL A 20 11.37 0.22 -5.78
C VAL A 20 10.35 1.14 -6.46
N GLU A 21 10.38 1.26 -7.79
CA GLU A 21 9.42 2.09 -8.53
C GLU A 21 7.98 1.58 -8.38
N GLN A 22 7.80 0.26 -8.46
CA GLN A 22 6.49 -0.37 -8.28
C GLN A 22 6.00 -0.17 -6.85
N LEU A 23 6.86 -0.37 -5.85
CA LEU A 23 6.50 -0.19 -4.45
C LEU A 23 6.04 1.25 -4.16
N ILE A 24 6.70 2.26 -4.74
CA ILE A 24 6.29 3.66 -4.65
C ILE A 24 4.88 3.87 -5.21
N ILE A 25 4.56 3.25 -6.35
CA ILE A 25 3.24 3.37 -6.98
C ILE A 25 2.16 2.81 -6.04
N TYR A 26 2.35 1.59 -5.53
CA TYR A 26 1.36 0.96 -4.65
C TYR A 26 1.21 1.68 -3.32
N LEU A 27 2.29 2.18 -2.73
CA LEU A 27 2.23 2.99 -1.51
C LEU A 27 1.54 4.34 -1.76
N GLY A 28 1.73 4.93 -2.94
CA GLY A 28 1.01 6.14 -3.36
C GLY A 28 -0.49 5.90 -3.53
N MET A 29 -0.88 4.77 -4.14
CA MET A 29 -2.28 4.35 -4.25
C MET A 29 -2.89 4.10 -2.87
N LEU A 30 -2.18 3.39 -1.99
CA LEU A 30 -2.59 3.14 -0.61
C LEU A 30 -2.82 4.44 0.16
N ASP A 31 -1.88 5.40 0.12
CA ASP A 31 -2.07 6.70 0.77
C ASP A 31 -3.32 7.40 0.24
N ASN A 32 -3.52 7.42 -1.08
CA ASN A 32 -4.70 8.04 -1.67
C ASN A 32 -6.00 7.42 -1.14
N PHE A 33 -6.07 6.09 -1.04
CA PHE A 33 -7.24 5.43 -0.47
C PHE A 33 -7.44 5.76 1.02
N VAL A 34 -6.36 5.77 1.80
CA VAL A 34 -6.41 6.09 3.24
C VAL A 34 -6.83 7.54 3.49
N GLN A 35 -6.29 8.50 2.75
CA GLN A 35 -6.63 9.93 2.89
C GLN A 35 -8.11 10.19 2.56
N ASN A 36 -8.64 9.51 1.54
CA ASN A 36 -10.04 9.62 1.14
C ASN A 36 -10.97 8.70 1.94
N LYS A 37 -10.46 7.99 2.96
CA LYS A 37 -11.23 7.06 3.78
C LYS A 37 -11.97 6.00 2.96
N CYS A 38 -11.39 5.56 1.84
CA CYS A 38 -12.02 4.64 0.91
C CYS A 38 -11.22 3.34 0.72
N THR A 39 -10.47 2.88 1.72
CA THR A 39 -9.78 1.58 1.61
C THR A 39 -10.75 0.41 1.62
N GLY A 40 -11.80 0.44 2.46
CA GLY A 40 -12.51 -0.79 2.83
C GLY A 40 -11.66 -1.65 3.79
N ASN A 41 -12.15 -2.86 4.05
CA ASN A 41 -11.37 -3.94 4.68
C ASN A 41 -10.23 -4.45 3.78
N THR A 42 -9.41 -5.37 4.29
CA THR A 42 -8.23 -5.90 3.58
C THR A 42 -8.58 -6.50 2.20
N GLN A 43 -9.67 -7.25 2.11
CA GLN A 43 -10.14 -7.84 0.85
C GLN A 43 -10.54 -6.76 -0.16
N ALA A 44 -11.35 -5.80 0.27
CA ALA A 44 -11.77 -4.69 -0.59
C ALA A 44 -10.59 -3.82 -1.04
N LEU A 45 -9.58 -3.66 -0.20
CA LEU A 45 -8.34 -2.96 -0.54
C LEU A 45 -7.49 -3.76 -1.54
N ALA A 46 -7.45 -5.08 -1.40
CA ALA A 46 -6.77 -6.00 -2.32
C ALA A 46 -7.38 -5.91 -3.73
N GLU A 47 -8.71 -5.94 -3.82
CA GLU A 47 -9.45 -5.77 -5.08
C GLU A 47 -9.18 -4.40 -5.73
N LYS A 48 -9.15 -3.32 -4.95
CA LYS A 48 -8.86 -1.96 -5.45
C LYS A 48 -7.44 -1.77 -5.95
N LEU A 49 -6.48 -2.41 -5.28
CA LEU A 49 -5.07 -2.38 -5.66
C LEU A 49 -4.73 -3.42 -6.74
N GLY A 50 -5.63 -4.38 -7.00
CA GLY A 50 -5.38 -5.47 -7.95
C GLY A 50 -4.27 -6.43 -7.49
N ILE A 51 -4.19 -6.69 -6.18
CA ILE A 51 -3.19 -7.59 -5.57
C ILE A 51 -3.86 -8.58 -4.61
N SER A 52 -3.11 -9.53 -4.07
CA SER A 52 -3.61 -10.46 -3.07
C SER A 52 -3.79 -9.81 -1.69
N GLU A 53 -4.65 -10.38 -0.86
CA GLU A 53 -4.81 -9.93 0.54
C GLU A 53 -3.53 -10.05 1.36
N SER A 54 -2.73 -11.09 1.11
CA SER A 54 -1.42 -11.24 1.74
C SER A 54 -0.48 -10.09 1.36
N ALA A 55 -0.46 -9.68 0.09
CA ALA A 55 0.31 -8.53 -0.37
C ALA A 55 -0.17 -7.22 0.26
N VAL A 56 -1.48 -7.05 0.45
CA VAL A 56 -2.00 -5.89 1.21
C VAL A 56 -1.46 -5.88 2.63
N CYS A 57 -1.52 -7.02 3.34
CA CYS A 57 -0.98 -7.13 4.69
C CYS A 57 0.51 -6.75 4.75
N GLU A 58 1.30 -7.16 3.75
CA GLU A 58 2.70 -6.78 3.65
C GLU A 58 2.89 -5.29 3.37
N LEU A 59 2.11 -4.67 2.48
CA LEU A 59 2.14 -3.22 2.24
C LEU A 59 1.82 -2.43 3.52
N LEU A 60 0.83 -2.89 4.29
CA LEU A 60 0.46 -2.29 5.59
C LEU A 60 1.59 -2.41 6.62
N GLN A 61 2.37 -3.50 6.58
CA GLN A 61 3.56 -3.64 7.42
C GLN A 61 4.69 -2.73 6.96
N ILE A 62 4.98 -2.68 5.66
CA ILE A 62 6.04 -1.86 5.07
C ILE A 62 5.83 -0.38 5.39
N ILE A 63 4.61 0.14 5.19
CA ILE A 63 4.29 1.54 5.50
C ILE A 63 4.40 1.83 7.01
N GLY A 64 4.10 0.84 7.86
CA GLY A 64 4.35 0.88 9.30
C GLY A 64 5.84 0.99 9.63
N THR A 65 6.69 0.18 8.99
CA THR A 65 8.15 0.23 9.12
C THR A 65 8.72 1.58 8.69
N PHE A 66 8.12 2.23 7.69
CA PHE A 66 8.46 3.59 7.28
C PHE A 66 7.99 4.70 8.23
N GLY A 67 7.39 4.34 9.37
CA GLY A 67 6.96 5.27 10.40
C GLY A 67 5.54 5.81 10.21
N TYR A 68 4.76 5.20 9.32
CA TYR A 68 3.38 5.57 9.03
C TYR A 68 2.41 4.41 9.31
N PRO A 69 2.34 3.94 10.56
CA PRO A 69 1.47 2.82 10.91
C PRO A 69 0.00 3.18 10.65
N LEU A 70 -0.70 2.24 10.02
CA LEU A 70 -2.12 2.28 9.77
C LEU A 70 -2.84 1.39 10.77
N LYS A 71 -4.05 1.79 11.17
CA LYS A 71 -4.99 0.96 11.93
C LYS A 71 -6.31 0.89 11.18
N PHE A 72 -7.02 -0.21 11.33
CA PHE A 72 -8.36 -0.31 10.78
C PHE A 72 -9.37 0.41 11.68
N ASN A 73 -10.24 1.22 11.08
CA ASN A 73 -11.35 1.88 11.75
C ASN A 73 -12.66 1.19 11.32
N TYR A 74 -13.28 0.49 12.27
CA TYR A 74 -14.51 -0.28 12.05
C TYR A 74 -15.74 0.60 11.78
N GLU A 75 -15.77 1.83 12.29
CA GLU A 75 -16.90 2.74 12.07
C GLU A 75 -16.90 3.32 10.65
N LEU A 76 -15.70 3.51 10.09
CA LEU A 76 -15.51 4.04 8.74
C LEU A 76 -15.31 2.95 7.67
N ASP A 77 -15.22 1.69 8.08
CA ASP A 77 -14.78 0.56 7.23
C ASP A 77 -13.53 0.91 6.42
N SER A 78 -12.52 1.48 7.11
CA SER A 78 -11.37 2.08 6.44
C SER A 78 -10.12 2.09 7.28
N TYR A 79 -8.97 1.93 6.63
CA TYR A 79 -7.67 2.13 7.23
C TYR A 79 -7.40 3.62 7.44
N GLU A 80 -6.80 3.95 8.57
CA GLU A 80 -6.37 5.30 8.88
C GLU A 80 -5.01 5.33 9.57
N TYR A 81 -4.27 6.41 9.35
CA TYR A 81 -3.02 6.63 10.06
C TYR A 81 -3.27 6.76 11.56
N VAL A 82 -2.45 6.07 12.35
CA VAL A 82 -2.46 6.18 13.81
C VAL A 82 -2.18 7.63 14.24
N LYS A 83 -1.34 8.35 13.49
CA LYS A 83 -1.12 9.79 13.65
C LYS A 83 -1.47 10.51 12.34
N PRO A 84 -2.22 11.61 12.37
CA PRO A 84 -2.56 12.35 11.16
C PRO A 84 -1.30 12.77 10.40
N CYS A 85 -1.13 12.22 9.21
CA CYS A 85 -0.03 12.54 8.31
C CYS A 85 -0.51 12.53 6.86
N LYS A 86 0.22 13.22 6.00
CA LYS A 86 0.08 13.12 4.54
C LYS A 86 1.40 12.63 3.97
N LEU A 87 1.37 11.52 3.23
CA LEU A 87 2.53 11.08 2.49
C LEU A 87 2.65 11.96 1.25
N ARG A 88 3.59 12.92 1.29
CA ARG A 88 3.96 13.64 0.06
C ARG A 88 4.87 12.71 -0.74
N ARG A 89 4.62 12.59 -2.06
CA ARG A 89 5.42 11.79 -3.00
C ARG A 89 6.95 11.94 -2.80
N LEU A 90 7.42 13.17 -2.54
CA LEU A 90 8.82 13.49 -2.26
C LEU A 90 9.39 12.86 -0.97
N LYS A 91 8.57 12.63 0.06
CA LYS A 91 9.02 12.00 1.30
C LYS A 91 9.30 10.50 1.12
N PHE A 92 8.64 9.84 0.17
CA PHE A 92 8.86 8.41 -0.08
C PHE A 92 10.21 8.15 -0.75
N GLU A 93 10.59 8.96 -1.73
CA GLU A 93 11.92 8.89 -2.35
C GLU A 93 13.01 9.10 -1.30
N GLU A 94 12.87 10.09 -0.42
CA GLU A 94 13.81 10.32 0.68
C GLU A 94 13.87 9.15 1.68
N ILE A 95 12.73 8.52 1.98
CA ILE A 95 12.65 7.40 2.92
C ILE A 95 13.24 6.13 2.30
N LEU A 96 12.98 5.87 1.03
CA LEU A 96 13.54 4.72 0.31
C LEU A 96 15.04 4.89 0.11
N ILE A 97 15.53 6.09 -0.19
CA ILE A 97 16.98 6.40 -0.24
C ILE A 97 17.63 6.23 1.15
N LYS A 98 16.93 6.56 2.24
CA LYS A 98 17.47 6.37 3.60
C LYS A 98 17.44 4.92 4.07
N ASN A 99 16.49 4.12 3.58
CA ASN A 99 16.31 2.72 4.00
C ASN A 99 16.84 1.70 2.98
N SER A 100 17.31 2.13 1.80
CA SER A 100 17.87 1.24 0.77
C SER A 100 19.10 0.46 1.24
N SER A 101 19.80 0.92 2.29
CA SER A 101 20.85 0.14 2.96
C SER A 101 20.34 -1.09 3.73
N GLN A 102 19.03 -1.19 4.01
CA GLN A 102 18.40 -2.31 4.71
C GLN A 102 17.71 -3.33 3.78
N TYR A 103 17.49 -3.00 2.50
CA TYR A 103 16.84 -3.89 1.51
C TYR A 103 17.83 -4.43 0.46
N LEU A 104 19.13 -4.16 0.60
CA LEU A 104 20.21 -4.57 -0.31
C LEU A 104 21.11 -5.69 0.24
N ASN A 105 20.67 -6.46 1.24
CA ASN A 105 21.37 -7.68 1.69
C ASN A 105 20.58 -8.94 1.34
#